data_AF-A0AAD9BXJ2-F1
#
_entry.id   AF-A0AAD9BXJ2-F1
#
_cell.length_a   1.000
_cell.length_b   1.000
_cell.length_c   1.000
_cell.angle_alpha   90.00
_cell.angle_beta   90.00
_cell.angle_gamma   90.00
#
_symmetry.space_group_name_H-M   'P 1'
#
loop_
_entity.id
_entity.type
_entity.pdbx_description
1 polymer ?
#
loop_
_entity_poly.entity_id
_entity_poly.type
_entity_poly.pdbx_seq_one_letter_code
_entity_poly.pdbx_strand_id
1 'polypeptide(L)'
;MIHDQQQSANILQMFPRFLDTKGLILQDFSLMFGAETASRFLERWNSGFKDKVLREARDLRETPLLKNQLKSALNEASDTDEPEWDSDMASLLVLLHLLTPQPAGRKRAKKISVREAIDHLVIFHKSCKSLEDHLMTIEGSHQPYLLATGTSKAQQ
;
A
#
# COMPACT_ATOMS: atom_id res chain seq x y z
N MET A 1 5.92 28.99 6.92
CA MET A 1 4.68 28.19 7.00
C MET A 1 4.95 26.68 7.01
N ILE A 2 6.13 26.19 6.62
CA ILE A 2 6.43 24.74 6.53
C ILE A 2 7.27 24.24 7.73
N HIS A 3 7.74 25.14 8.61
CA HIS A 3 8.69 24.84 9.70
C HIS A 3 8.06 24.83 11.11
N ASP A 4 6.73 24.83 11.22
CA ASP A 4 6.05 24.81 12.50
C ASP A 4 5.49 23.40 12.75
N GLN A 5 6.07 22.72 13.73
CA GLN A 5 5.76 21.34 14.11
C GLN A 5 4.30 21.15 14.56
N GLN A 6 3.65 22.20 15.06
CA GLN A 6 2.22 22.18 15.36
C GLN A 6 1.36 22.38 14.10
N GLN A 7 1.85 23.11 13.09
CA GLN A 7 1.14 23.29 11.82
C GLN A 7 1.25 22.06 10.91
N SER A 8 2.36 21.30 10.98
CA SER A 8 2.53 20.07 10.19
C SER A 8 1.62 18.93 10.68
N ALA A 9 1.41 18.78 11.99
CA ALA A 9 0.41 17.87 12.54
C ALA A 9 -1.02 18.26 12.12
N ASN A 10 -1.28 19.56 11.92
CA ASN A 10 -2.54 20.07 11.40
C ASN A 10 -2.74 19.81 9.90
N ILE A 11 -1.75 19.35 9.13
CA ILE A 11 -1.95 19.06 7.70
C ILE A 11 -3.01 17.98 7.49
N LEU A 12 -3.00 16.91 8.29
CA LEU A 12 -4.03 15.87 8.18
C LEU A 12 -5.41 16.36 8.65
N GLN A 13 -5.46 17.40 9.50
CA GLN A 13 -6.71 18.07 9.90
C GLN A 13 -7.20 19.07 8.82
N MET A 14 -6.27 19.79 8.18
CA MET A 14 -6.56 20.74 7.09
C MET A 14 -6.89 20.03 5.78
N PHE A 15 -6.30 18.85 5.56
CA PHE A 15 -6.47 18.01 4.39
C PHE A 15 -6.93 16.61 4.80
N PRO A 16 -8.15 16.47 5.33
CA PRO A 16 -8.69 15.20 5.82
C PRO A 16 -8.77 14.12 4.72
N ARG A 17 -8.69 14.52 3.45
CA ARG A 17 -8.65 13.58 2.31
C ARG A 17 -7.42 12.66 2.33
N PHE A 18 -6.34 13.03 3.02
CA PHE A 18 -5.20 12.13 3.21
C PHE A 18 -5.48 10.97 4.16
N LEU A 19 -6.54 11.07 4.97
CA LEU A 19 -7.01 9.98 5.84
C LEU A 19 -7.98 9.03 5.11
N ASP A 20 -8.46 9.39 3.92
CA ASP A 20 -9.38 8.58 3.13
C ASP A 20 -8.62 7.79 2.06
N THR A 21 -8.01 6.68 2.47
CA THR A 21 -7.27 5.78 1.56
C THR A 21 -8.12 5.35 0.37
N LYS A 22 -9.42 5.08 0.56
CA LYS A 22 -10.34 4.72 -0.52
C LYS A 22 -10.53 5.89 -1.49
N GLY A 23 -10.70 7.10 -0.97
CA GLY A 23 -10.79 8.33 -1.75
C GLY A 23 -9.52 8.65 -2.54
N LEU A 24 -8.33 8.43 -1.96
CA LEU A 24 -7.05 8.60 -2.64
C LEU A 24 -6.88 7.61 -3.79
N ILE A 25 -7.16 6.32 -3.54
CA ILE A 25 -7.13 5.29 -4.58
C ILE A 25 -8.13 5.64 -5.69
N LEU A 26 -9.35 6.07 -5.34
CA LEU A 26 -10.37 6.47 -6.30
C LEU A 26 -9.89 7.64 -7.16
N GLN A 27 -9.29 8.66 -6.54
CA GLN A 27 -8.79 9.84 -7.23
C GLN A 27 -7.72 9.47 -8.27
N ASP A 28 -6.69 8.73 -7.86
CA ASP A 28 -5.59 8.35 -8.75
C ASP A 28 -6.07 7.43 -9.87
N PHE A 29 -6.91 6.44 -9.55
CA PHE A 29 -7.49 5.56 -10.55
C PHE A 29 -8.42 6.30 -11.50
N SER A 30 -9.14 7.32 -11.03
CA SER A 30 -10.00 8.13 -11.90
C SER A 30 -9.16 8.94 -12.90
N LEU A 31 -8.00 9.45 -12.48
CA LEU A 31 -7.07 10.16 -13.35
C LEU A 31 -6.44 9.23 -14.39
N MET A 32 -6.12 7.99 -14.01
CA MET A 32 -5.48 7.01 -14.91
C MET A 32 -6.46 6.30 -15.85
N PHE A 33 -7.65 5.96 -15.37
CA PHE A 33 -8.57 5.01 -16.03
C PHE A 33 -10.00 5.54 -16.21
N GLY A 34 -10.26 6.77 -15.78
CA GLY A 34 -11.59 7.39 -15.79
C GLY A 34 -12.43 7.05 -14.56
N ALA A 35 -13.34 7.96 -14.20
CA ALA A 35 -14.14 7.87 -12.98
C ALA A 35 -15.02 6.59 -12.93
N GLU A 36 -15.62 6.19 -14.04
CA GLU A 36 -16.46 5.00 -14.09
C GLU A 36 -15.67 3.73 -13.75
N THR A 37 -14.48 3.56 -14.34
CA THR A 37 -13.61 2.42 -14.09
C THR A 37 -13.14 2.38 -12.64
N ALA A 38 -12.77 3.54 -12.10
CA ALA A 38 -12.28 3.68 -10.74
C ALA A 38 -13.36 3.36 -9.68
N SER A 39 -14.57 3.88 -9.86
CA SER A 39 -15.72 3.56 -8.99
C SER A 39 -16.07 2.08 -9.04
N ARG A 40 -16.11 1.49 -10.24
CA ARG A 40 -16.35 0.05 -10.40
C ARG A 40 -15.28 -0.79 -9.72
N PHE A 41 -14.01 -0.36 -9.75
CA PHE A 41 -12.94 -1.08 -9.05
C PHE A 41 -13.20 -1.13 -7.54
N LEU A 42 -13.50 0.01 -6.90
CA LEU A 42 -13.77 0.04 -5.45
C LEU A 42 -15.06 -0.68 -5.06
N GLU A 43 -16.12 -0.58 -5.86
CA GLU A 43 -17.34 -1.36 -5.65
C GLU A 43 -17.04 -2.86 -5.70
N ARG A 44 -16.31 -3.30 -6.73
CA ARG A 44 -15.94 -4.70 -6.91
C ARG A 44 -14.98 -5.19 -5.84
N TRP A 45 -14.06 -4.33 -5.39
CA TRP A 45 -13.09 -4.62 -4.33
C TRP A 45 -13.81 -5.11 -3.08
N ASN A 46 -14.81 -4.33 -2.62
CA ASN A 46 -15.61 -4.66 -1.44
C ASN A 46 -16.65 -5.76 -1.71
N SER A 47 -17.11 -5.94 -2.96
CA SER A 47 -18.10 -6.95 -3.33
C SER A 47 -17.52 -8.36 -3.57
N GLY A 48 -16.30 -8.64 -3.11
CA GLY A 48 -15.68 -9.97 -3.19
C GLY A 48 -14.54 -10.12 -4.21
N PHE A 49 -14.08 -9.05 -4.86
CA PHE A 49 -12.82 -9.12 -5.62
C PHE A 49 -11.62 -9.34 -4.69
N LYS A 50 -11.63 -8.74 -3.49
CA LYS A 50 -10.66 -9.03 -2.42
C LYS A 50 -10.57 -10.54 -2.13
N ASP A 51 -11.69 -11.23 -1.96
CA ASP A 51 -11.71 -12.68 -1.72
C ASP A 51 -11.16 -13.50 -2.89
N LYS A 52 -11.39 -13.04 -4.13
CA LYS A 52 -10.81 -13.67 -5.33
C LYS A 52 -9.30 -13.51 -5.36
N VAL A 53 -8.79 -12.31 -5.07
CA VAL A 53 -7.35 -12.06 -4.96
C VAL A 53 -6.71 -13.01 -3.95
N LEU A 54 -7.31 -13.15 -2.76
CA LEU A 54 -6.80 -14.04 -1.73
C LEU A 54 -6.88 -15.52 -2.13
N ARG A 55 -7.91 -15.92 -2.86
CA ARG A 55 -8.04 -17.28 -3.39
C ARG A 55 -6.94 -17.60 -4.40
N GLU A 56 -6.78 -16.76 -5.42
CA GLU A 56 -5.78 -16.96 -6.47
C GLU A 56 -4.35 -16.93 -5.90
N ALA A 57 -4.11 -16.11 -4.88
CA ALA A 57 -2.81 -16.02 -4.24
C ALA A 57 -2.43 -17.27 -3.41
N ARG A 58 -3.40 -18.09 -2.98
CA ARG A 58 -3.11 -19.38 -2.30
C ARG A 58 -2.50 -20.41 -3.24
N ASP A 59 -2.74 -20.29 -4.54
CA ASP A 59 -2.21 -21.20 -5.55
C ASP A 59 -0.81 -20.78 -6.04
N LEU A 60 -0.33 -19.59 -5.63
CA LEU A 60 1.03 -19.15 -5.91
C LEU A 60 2.06 -19.94 -5.10
N ARG A 61 3.30 -19.95 -5.60
CA ARG A 61 4.43 -20.47 -4.83
C ARG A 61 4.54 -19.69 -3.52
N GLU A 62 4.35 -20.40 -2.41
CA GLU A 62 4.45 -19.81 -1.08
C GLU A 62 5.85 -19.23 -0.84
N THR A 63 5.88 -17.97 -0.41
CA THR A 63 7.08 -17.29 0.09
C THR A 63 6.78 -16.74 1.48
N PRO A 64 7.78 -16.56 2.36
CA PRO A 64 7.53 -16.00 3.70
C PRO A 64 6.83 -14.63 3.66
N LEU A 65 7.17 -13.80 2.67
CA LEU A 65 6.53 -12.49 2.46
C LEU A 65 5.05 -12.64 2.09
N LEU A 66 4.75 -13.47 1.09
CA LEU A 66 3.37 -13.72 0.64
C LEU A 66 2.52 -14.36 1.74
N LYS A 67 3.10 -15.30 2.50
CA LYS A 67 2.44 -15.96 3.62
C LYS A 67 2.02 -14.96 4.69
N ASN A 68 2.93 -14.06 5.10
CA ASN A 68 2.62 -13.04 6.09
C ASN A 68 1.54 -12.07 5.58
N GLN A 69 1.62 -11.66 4.31
CA GLN A 69 0.60 -10.79 3.72
C GLN A 69 -0.78 -11.46 3.60
N LEU A 70 -0.83 -12.75 3.26
CA LEU A 70 -2.07 -13.51 3.25
C LEU A 70 -2.70 -13.60 4.64
N LYS A 71 -1.88 -13.82 5.68
CA LYS A 71 -2.33 -13.79 7.07
C LYS A 71 -2.92 -12.43 7.46
N SER A 72 -2.17 -11.34 7.25
CA SER A 72 -2.66 -9.99 7.55
C SER A 72 -3.91 -9.62 6.74
N ALA A 73 -3.97 -10.03 5.47
CA ALA A 73 -5.14 -9.84 4.62
C ALA A 73 -6.38 -10.59 5.14
N LEU A 74 -6.19 -11.76 5.75
CA LEU A 74 -7.25 -12.57 6.37
C LEU A 74 -7.53 -12.19 7.84
N ASN A 75 -6.81 -11.19 8.39
CA ASN A 75 -6.81 -10.84 9.82
C ASN A 75 -6.43 -12.02 10.74
N GLU A 76 -5.55 -12.89 10.27
CA GLU A 76 -4.95 -13.96 11.07
C GLU A 76 -3.72 -13.44 11.81
N ALA A 77 -3.40 -14.02 12.97
CA ALA A 77 -2.20 -13.66 13.72
C ALA A 77 -0.93 -14.02 12.92
N SER A 78 0.00 -13.05 12.76
CA SER A 78 1.33 -13.40 12.26
C SER A 78 2.17 -14.11 13.32
N ASP A 79 3.16 -14.85 12.82
CA ASP A 79 4.16 -15.52 13.63
C ASP A 79 5.41 -14.63 13.82
N THR A 80 5.34 -13.33 13.47
CA THR A 80 6.51 -12.44 13.39
C THR A 80 6.25 -11.15 14.15
N ASP A 81 7.27 -10.63 14.85
CA ASP A 81 7.20 -9.33 15.55
C ASP A 81 7.21 -8.11 14.60
N GLU A 82 7.13 -8.33 13.29
CA GLU A 82 7.15 -7.26 12.29
C GLU A 82 5.77 -6.60 12.21
N PRO A 83 5.69 -5.25 12.18
CA PRO A 83 4.41 -4.56 12.09
C PRO A 83 3.66 -4.94 10.82
N GLU A 84 2.48 -5.51 11.01
CA GLU A 84 1.59 -6.00 9.96
C GLU A 84 0.79 -4.86 9.31
N TRP A 85 0.60 -4.93 8.00
CA TRP A 85 -0.34 -4.04 7.30
C TRP A 85 -1.78 -4.41 7.66
N ASP A 86 -2.68 -3.43 7.67
CA ASP A 86 -4.11 -3.72 7.75
C ASP A 86 -4.58 -4.63 6.60
N SER A 87 -5.75 -5.24 6.77
CA SER A 87 -6.28 -6.23 5.83
C SER A 87 -6.49 -5.71 4.41
N ASP A 88 -6.82 -4.43 4.23
CA ASP A 88 -7.05 -3.82 2.92
C ASP A 88 -5.71 -3.57 2.20
N MET A 89 -4.74 -2.98 2.90
CA MET A 89 -3.39 -2.79 2.36
C MET A 89 -2.71 -4.13 2.09
N ALA A 90 -2.76 -5.08 3.02
CA ALA A 90 -2.21 -6.41 2.82
C ALA A 90 -2.80 -7.09 1.57
N SER A 91 -4.11 -6.96 1.34
CA SER A 91 -4.77 -7.50 0.14
C SER A 91 -4.32 -6.82 -1.16
N LEU A 92 -4.04 -5.51 -1.14
CA LEU A 92 -3.45 -4.81 -2.28
C LEU A 92 -2.01 -5.27 -2.54
N LEU A 93 -1.23 -5.55 -1.50
CA LEU A 93 0.12 -6.10 -1.66
C LEU A 93 0.10 -7.55 -2.17
N VAL A 94 -0.91 -8.34 -1.81
CA VAL A 94 -1.16 -9.67 -2.39
C VAL A 94 -1.54 -9.54 -3.87
N LEU A 95 -2.36 -8.56 -4.24
CA LEU A 95 -2.66 -8.28 -5.65
C LEU A 95 -1.38 -7.93 -6.42
N LEU A 96 -0.46 -7.16 -5.83
CA LEU A 96 0.84 -6.88 -6.45
C LEU A 96 1.61 -8.18 -6.73
N HIS A 97 1.58 -9.18 -5.86
CA HIS A 97 2.20 -10.49 -6.13
C HIS A 97 1.60 -11.19 -7.36
N LEU A 98 0.28 -11.12 -7.54
CA LEU A 98 -0.40 -11.68 -8.72
C LEU A 98 -0.06 -10.92 -10.01
N LEU A 99 0.09 -9.60 -9.92
CA LEU A 99 0.39 -8.73 -11.06
C LEU A 99 1.88 -8.70 -11.43
N THR A 100 2.77 -8.91 -10.46
CA THR A 100 4.20 -9.02 -10.77
C THR A 100 4.39 -10.18 -11.74
N PRO A 101 5.08 -9.96 -12.88
CA PRO A 101 5.17 -10.96 -13.94
C PRO A 101 5.80 -12.25 -13.39
N GLN A 102 4.92 -13.20 -13.08
CA GLN A 102 5.27 -14.58 -12.77
C GLN A 102 6.13 -15.07 -13.94
N PRO A 103 7.24 -15.79 -13.69
CA PRO A 103 8.30 -15.99 -14.66
C PRO A 103 7.83 -16.73 -15.93
N ALA A 104 7.33 -15.97 -16.89
CA ALA A 104 6.97 -16.41 -18.23
C ALA A 104 7.82 -15.63 -19.24
N GLY A 105 8.93 -16.21 -19.67
CA GLY A 105 9.61 -15.78 -20.91
C GLY A 105 10.99 -15.12 -20.78
N ARG A 106 11.73 -15.24 -21.89
CA ARG A 106 13.20 -15.38 -22.02
C ARG A 106 14.05 -14.10 -22.03
N LYS A 107 13.59 -12.95 -21.56
CA LYS A 107 14.39 -11.71 -21.56
C LYS A 107 14.44 -11.06 -20.17
N ARG A 108 15.61 -11.13 -19.53
CA ARG A 108 15.86 -10.62 -18.17
C ARG A 108 16.16 -9.11 -18.22
N ALA A 109 15.12 -8.29 -18.15
CA ALA A 109 15.26 -7.00 -17.46
C ALA A 109 15.59 -7.29 -15.99
N LYS A 110 16.35 -6.41 -15.33
CA LYS A 110 16.66 -6.53 -13.89
C LYS A 110 15.33 -6.56 -13.13
N LYS A 111 14.88 -7.76 -12.74
CA LYS A 111 13.58 -7.94 -12.09
C LYS A 111 13.69 -7.40 -10.68
N ILE A 112 13.01 -6.28 -10.44
CA ILE A 112 12.77 -5.81 -9.08
C ILE A 112 12.03 -6.90 -8.31
N SER A 113 12.50 -7.22 -7.11
CA SER A 113 11.84 -8.18 -6.23
C SER A 113 10.49 -7.62 -5.79
N VAL A 114 9.56 -8.50 -5.39
CA VAL A 114 8.25 -8.04 -4.90
C VAL A 114 8.41 -7.19 -3.65
N ARG A 115 9.39 -7.49 -2.79
CA ARG A 115 9.72 -6.65 -1.63
C ARG A 115 10.14 -5.24 -2.05
N GLU A 116 11.08 -5.12 -2.97
CA GLU A 116 11.48 -3.80 -3.49
C GLU A 116 10.31 -3.08 -4.15
N ALA A 117 9.45 -3.78 -4.90
CA ALA A 117 8.25 -3.19 -5.49
C ALA A 117 7.27 -2.66 -4.43
N ILE A 118 7.13 -3.33 -3.29
CA ILE A 118 6.34 -2.85 -2.15
C ILE A 118 6.98 -1.59 -1.56
N ASP A 119 8.29 -1.60 -1.35
CA ASP A 119 9.02 -0.46 -0.78
C ASP A 119 8.96 0.80 -1.66
N HIS A 120 8.83 0.63 -2.98
CA HIS A 120 8.56 1.73 -3.91
C HIS A 120 7.10 2.16 -3.97
N LEU A 121 6.16 1.30 -3.56
CA LEU A 121 4.73 1.58 -3.65
C LEU A 121 4.21 2.30 -2.41
N VAL A 122 4.64 1.88 -1.21
CA VAL A 122 4.13 2.40 0.05
C VAL A 122 5.23 2.56 1.09
N ILE A 123 5.25 3.72 1.74
CA ILE A 123 6.14 4.02 2.86
C ILE A 123 5.27 4.25 4.10
N PHE A 124 5.58 3.54 5.19
CA PHE A 124 4.93 3.77 6.47
C PHE A 124 5.69 4.83 7.28
N HIS A 125 4.99 5.90 7.65
CA HIS A 125 5.47 6.95 8.52
C HIS A 125 4.74 6.90 9.86
N LYS A 126 5.50 6.69 10.93
CA LYS A 126 4.93 6.58 12.28
C LYS A 126 4.50 7.97 12.74
N SER A 127 3.24 8.14 13.15
CA SER A 127 2.64 9.45 13.46
C SER A 127 3.25 10.21 14.64
N CYS A 128 4.20 9.62 15.38
CA CYS A 128 5.03 10.33 16.38
C CYS A 128 6.33 10.91 15.80
N LYS A 129 6.58 10.78 14.49
CA LYS A 129 7.72 11.37 13.80
C LYS A 129 7.29 12.63 13.06
N SER A 130 8.20 13.58 12.87
CA SER A 130 7.92 14.77 12.05
C SER A 130 7.71 14.37 10.59
N LEU A 131 6.63 14.84 9.96
CA LEU A 131 6.44 14.73 8.51
C LEU A 131 7.50 15.54 7.76
N GLU A 132 7.95 16.66 8.34
CA GLU A 132 8.97 17.52 7.75
C GLU A 132 10.31 16.81 7.62
N ASP A 133 10.74 16.08 8.66
CA ASP A 133 11.97 15.27 8.61
C ASP A 133 11.90 14.24 7.47
N HIS A 134 10.72 13.64 7.26
CA HIS A 134 10.49 12.72 6.15
C HIS A 134 10.65 13.44 4.82
N LEU A 135 10.01 14.61 4.64
CA LEU A 135 10.10 15.40 3.41
C LEU A 135 11.52 15.84 3.07
N MET A 136 12.31 16.24 4.06
CA MET A 136 13.72 16.62 3.89
C MET A 136 14.61 15.41 3.54
N THR A 137 14.18 14.19 3.89
CA THR A 137 14.91 12.95 3.57
C THR A 137 14.57 12.41 2.17
N ILE A 138 13.48 12.87 1.53
CA ILE A 138 13.03 12.40 0.21
C ILE A 138 13.88 12.95 -0.94
N GLU A 139 14.76 13.94 -0.71
CA GLU A 139 15.63 14.55 -1.72
C GLU A 139 16.47 13.49 -2.48
N GLY A 140 15.91 12.96 -3.58
CA GLY A 140 16.52 11.90 -4.39
C GLY A 140 15.56 10.84 -4.94
N SER A 141 14.35 10.70 -4.38
CA SER A 141 13.32 9.80 -4.93
C SER A 141 12.43 10.54 -5.94
N HIS A 142 12.51 10.15 -7.22
CA HIS A 142 11.66 10.71 -8.28
C HIS A 142 10.34 9.96 -8.46
N GLN A 143 10.19 8.78 -7.87
CA GLN A 143 8.99 7.96 -8.04
C GLN A 143 7.95 8.32 -6.97
N PRO A 144 6.68 8.60 -7.36
CA PRO A 144 5.61 8.80 -6.40
C PRO A 144 5.30 7.49 -5.67
N TYR A 145 4.95 7.60 -4.39
CA TYR A 145 4.59 6.48 -3.52
C TYR A 145 3.47 6.89 -2.56
N LEU A 146 2.78 5.91 -1.99
CA LEU A 146 1.75 6.11 -0.97
C LEU A 146 2.42 6.30 0.39
N LEU A 147 2.16 7.41 1.06
CA LEU A 147 2.61 7.64 2.43
C LEU A 147 1.50 7.21 3.40
N ALA A 148 1.69 6.05 4.04
CA ALA A 148 0.79 5.54 5.07
C ALA A 148 1.21 6.09 6.44
N THR A 149 0.32 6.81 7.12
CA THR A 149 0.61 7.39 8.45
C THR A 149 -0.22 6.72 9.54
N GLY A 150 0.41 6.29 10.64
CA GLY A 150 -0.32 5.66 11.75
C GLY A 150 0.57 5.40 12.97
N THR A 151 -0.03 4.95 14.08
CA THR A 151 0.73 4.52 15.26
C THR A 151 1.46 3.19 15.01
N SER A 152 0.88 2.35 14.15
CA SER A 152 1.41 1.11 13.61
C SER A 152 0.84 0.85 12.22
N LYS A 153 1.45 -0.06 11.43
CA LYS A 153 0.95 -0.43 10.10
C LYS A 153 -0.44 -1.09 10.13
N ALA A 154 -0.83 -1.66 11.27
CA ALA A 154 -2.10 -2.34 11.50
C ALA A 154 -3.24 -1.38 11.88
N GLN A 155 -2.89 -0.13 12.23
CA GLN A 155 -3.81 0.93 12.64
C GLN A 155 -3.42 2.20 11.87
N GLN A 156 -3.82 2.24 10.60
CA GLN A 156 -3.75 3.43 9.74
C GLN A 156 -5.04 4.23 9.87
#